data_AF-A0A8K0IZX5-F1
#
_entry.id   AF-A0A8K0IZX5-F1
#
_cell.length_a   1.000
_cell.length_b   1.000
_cell.length_c   1.000
_cell.angle_alpha   90.00
_cell.angle_beta   90.00
_cell.angle_gamma   90.00
#
_symmetry.space_group_name_H-M   'P 1'
#
loop_
_entity.id
_entity.type
_entity.pdbx_description
1 polymer ?
#
loop_
_entity_poly.entity_id
_entity_poly.type
_entity_poly.pdbx_seq_one_letter_code
_entity_poly.pdbx_strand_id
1 'polypeptide(L)'
;MDGKTALVTEQNVRNYGSASPPTEEEADDAAVPMSSRKALWAWLILCFSTGPTNGMVNSYVTASIQSAANAVGHIPGTNKPCARRGAIKCAVKLGGRDVDYLSYLLYLRSISRATEGIVSILASGLADFSNYRKTMMMASIYLFGVLALPFAGLTGNDYGHLNALSTLYVVISTVSGVYTVIEASYIPIFMRSVGWLGRGDASRLQDPEGTTPLAAKSVDKKTWIKGSKVSVLGLVSGNLGAMLGLLIGVIVTYTRGSYVKEGYFNFLLAISIGGCLTSTCKGWLPRILYTLH
;
A
#
# COMPACT_ATOMS: atom_id res chain seq x y z
N MET A 1 -69.60 -23.30 35.31
CA MET A 1 -69.57 -22.40 34.14
C MET A 1 -68.54 -21.34 34.46
N ASP A 2 -67.26 -21.65 34.35
CA ASP A 2 -66.41 -21.68 33.13
C ASP A 2 -65.60 -20.37 33.11
N GLY A 3 -64.27 -20.34 32.99
CA GLY A 3 -63.33 -21.39 32.66
C GLY A 3 -61.92 -21.06 33.15
N LYS A 4 -61.19 -22.14 33.40
CA LYS A 4 -59.75 -22.20 33.67
C LYS A 4 -58.96 -21.95 32.39
N THR A 5 -57.86 -21.19 32.51
CA THR A 5 -56.69 -21.31 31.62
C THR A 5 -55.47 -20.98 32.49
N ALA A 6 -54.92 -21.96 33.20
CA ALA A 6 -53.80 -22.79 32.78
C ALA A 6 -52.45 -22.03 32.78
N LEU A 7 -51.81 -22.09 33.95
CA LEU A 7 -50.37 -22.00 34.13
C LEU A 7 -49.67 -23.02 33.23
N VAL A 8 -48.70 -22.57 32.45
CA VAL A 8 -47.63 -23.43 31.92
C VAL A 8 -46.33 -22.99 32.59
N THR A 9 -45.77 -23.94 33.32
CA THR A 9 -44.46 -23.90 33.97
C THR A 9 -43.47 -24.64 33.09
N GLU A 10 -42.35 -24.01 32.73
CA GLU A 10 -41.08 -24.68 32.41
C GLU A 10 -39.95 -23.81 32.98
N GLN A 11 -39.40 -24.20 34.13
CA GLN A 11 -38.17 -25.01 34.27
C GLN A 11 -36.86 -24.20 34.18
N ASN A 12 -36.51 -23.60 35.32
CA ASN A 12 -35.25 -23.77 36.04
C ASN A 12 -34.07 -24.42 35.25
N VAL A 13 -33.11 -23.59 34.84
CA VAL A 13 -31.71 -24.03 34.62
C VAL A 13 -30.75 -23.07 35.32
N ARG A 14 -30.34 -23.51 36.52
CA ARG A 14 -28.99 -23.46 37.10
C ARG A 14 -28.13 -22.21 36.88
N ASN A 15 -28.00 -21.51 37.99
CA ASN A 15 -26.78 -20.85 38.45
C ASN A 15 -25.57 -21.81 38.44
N TYR A 16 -24.59 -21.55 37.57
CA TYR A 16 -23.16 -21.87 37.71
C TYR A 16 -22.46 -20.58 37.26
N GLY A 17 -21.86 -19.82 38.16
CA GLY A 17 -20.51 -20.12 38.64
C GLY A 17 -19.59 -19.02 38.11
N SER A 18 -19.17 -18.13 39.02
CA SER A 18 -17.96 -17.31 38.98
C SER A 18 -17.12 -17.44 37.71
N ALA A 19 -17.43 -16.64 36.69
CA ALA A 19 -16.50 -16.37 35.60
C ALA A 19 -15.50 -15.32 36.10
N SER A 20 -14.23 -15.71 36.10
CA SER A 20 -13.05 -14.89 36.33
C SER A 20 -13.14 -13.53 35.62
N PRO A 21 -12.48 -12.48 36.14
CA PRO A 21 -12.42 -11.20 35.44
C PRO A 21 -11.88 -11.43 34.02
N PRO A 22 -12.49 -10.80 32.99
CA PRO A 22 -11.94 -10.87 31.66
C PRO A 22 -10.53 -10.29 31.69
N THR A 23 -9.58 -11.06 31.17
CA THR A 23 -8.23 -10.60 30.84
C THR A 23 -8.33 -9.30 30.04
N GLU A 24 -7.46 -8.35 30.37
CA GLU A 24 -7.42 -6.95 29.90
C GLU A 24 -7.29 -6.76 28.36
N GLU A 25 -7.42 -7.82 27.55
CA GLU A 25 -7.29 -7.76 26.09
C GLU A 25 -8.63 -7.63 25.32
N GLU A 26 -9.79 -7.83 25.96
CA GLU A 26 -11.10 -7.77 25.27
C GLU A 26 -11.95 -6.53 25.60
N ALA A 27 -11.42 -5.57 26.36
CA ALA A 27 -12.15 -4.35 26.76
C ALA A 27 -11.78 -3.09 25.93
N ASP A 28 -11.04 -3.23 24.83
CA ASP A 28 -10.45 -2.09 24.09
C ASP A 28 -11.14 -1.79 22.73
N ASP A 29 -12.40 -2.19 22.57
CA ASP A 29 -13.24 -1.85 21.40
C ASP A 29 -14.21 -0.67 21.66
N ALA A 30 -13.94 0.12 22.71
CA ALA A 30 -14.56 1.42 22.89
C ALA A 30 -13.81 2.45 22.02
N ALA A 31 -14.19 2.52 20.74
CA ALA A 31 -13.69 3.44 19.72
C ALA A 31 -13.38 4.85 20.27
N VAL A 32 -12.11 5.11 20.59
CA VAL A 32 -11.62 6.43 20.94
C VAL A 32 -11.68 7.29 19.68
N PRO A 33 -12.19 8.54 19.75
CA PRO A 33 -12.39 9.35 18.56
C PRO A 33 -11.05 9.73 17.93
N MET A 34 -10.82 9.25 16.69
CA MET A 34 -9.76 9.62 15.74
C MET A 34 -9.79 11.11 15.31
N SER A 35 -9.96 12.04 16.25
CA SER A 35 -10.05 13.48 16.03
C SER A 35 -8.71 14.20 16.26
N SER A 36 -7.68 13.48 16.69
CA SER A 36 -6.41 14.06 17.11
C SER A 36 -5.51 14.38 15.93
N ARG A 37 -4.89 15.57 15.92
CA ARG A 37 -3.79 15.93 15.00
C ARG A 37 -2.68 14.87 14.95
N LYS A 38 -2.52 14.07 16.01
CA LYS A 38 -1.58 12.94 16.07
C LYS A 38 -1.89 11.84 15.05
N ALA A 39 -3.16 11.49 14.88
CA ALA A 39 -3.60 10.49 13.90
C ALA A 39 -3.32 10.94 12.46
N LEU A 40 -3.51 12.23 12.17
CA LEU A 40 -3.15 12.81 10.87
C LEU A 40 -1.64 12.77 10.63
N TRP A 41 -0.82 13.16 11.62
CA TRP A 41 0.63 13.08 11.48
C TRP A 41 1.11 11.63 11.32
N ALA A 42 0.52 10.71 12.07
CA ALA A 42 0.77 9.27 11.94
C ALA A 42 0.48 8.76 10.53
N TRP A 43 -0.67 9.14 9.97
CA TRP A 43 -1.05 8.86 8.60
C TRP A 43 -0.04 9.42 7.58
N LEU A 44 0.38 10.68 7.73
CA LEU A 44 1.34 11.31 6.82
C LEU A 44 2.70 10.62 6.89
N ILE A 45 3.20 10.28 8.07
CA ILE A 45 4.47 9.56 8.22
C ILE A 45 4.38 8.19 7.54
N LEU A 46 3.23 7.52 7.65
CA LEU A 46 3.00 6.25 6.95
C LEU A 46 3.09 6.43 5.43
N CYS A 47 2.34 7.38 4.86
CA CYS A 47 2.39 7.67 3.41
C CYS A 47 3.80 8.08 2.96
N PHE A 48 4.50 8.88 3.77
CA PHE A 48 5.88 9.26 3.52
C PHE A 48 6.82 8.05 3.48
N SER A 49 6.66 7.09 4.39
CA SER A 49 7.56 5.94 4.53
C SER A 49 7.54 4.99 3.34
N THR A 50 6.42 4.90 2.63
CA THR A 50 6.25 4.06 1.43
C THR A 50 6.72 4.78 0.16
N GLY A 51 6.76 6.13 0.20
CA GLY A 51 7.21 7.00 -0.87
C GLY A 51 8.58 6.63 -1.47
N PRO A 52 9.67 6.51 -0.68
CA PRO A 52 11.00 6.22 -1.19
C PRO A 52 11.06 4.97 -2.06
N THR A 53 10.51 3.85 -1.57
CA THR A 53 10.47 2.59 -2.32
C THR A 53 9.64 2.74 -3.59
N ASN A 54 8.46 3.36 -3.51
CA ASN A 54 7.59 3.55 -4.66
C ASN A 54 8.24 4.42 -5.77
N GLY A 55 8.92 5.50 -5.38
CA GLY A 55 9.66 6.35 -6.32
C GLY A 55 10.79 5.58 -7.02
N MET A 56 11.60 4.87 -6.24
CA MET A 56 12.72 4.09 -6.77
C MET A 56 12.26 2.93 -7.67
N VAL A 57 11.21 2.20 -7.29
CA VAL A 57 10.69 1.09 -8.10
C VAL A 57 10.19 1.59 -9.45
N ASN A 58 9.41 2.67 -9.47
CA ASN A 58 8.82 3.18 -10.72
C ASN A 58 9.89 3.73 -11.69
N SER A 59 10.92 4.40 -11.17
CA SER A 59 11.96 5.00 -12.01
C SER A 59 13.14 4.06 -12.29
N TYR A 60 13.74 3.46 -11.26
CA TYR A 60 14.99 2.73 -11.39
C TYR A 60 14.83 1.27 -11.79
N VAL A 61 13.76 0.57 -11.36
CA VAL A 61 13.58 -0.84 -11.76
C VAL A 61 13.31 -0.90 -13.26
N THR A 62 12.48 0.00 -13.78
CA THR A 62 12.17 0.02 -15.22
C THR A 62 13.39 0.34 -16.08
N ALA A 63 14.23 1.27 -15.64
CA ALA A 63 15.52 1.56 -16.28
C ALA A 63 16.50 0.37 -16.19
N SER A 64 16.54 -0.32 -15.05
CA SER A 64 17.40 -1.48 -14.85
C SER A 64 16.98 -2.66 -15.73
N ILE A 65 15.67 -2.92 -15.84
CA ILE A 65 15.13 -3.95 -16.75
C ILE A 65 15.47 -3.62 -18.20
N GLN A 66 15.34 -2.36 -18.64
CA GLN A 66 15.72 -1.96 -19.99
C GLN A 66 17.23 -2.16 -20.25
N SER A 67 18.08 -1.84 -19.27
CA SER A 67 19.52 -2.04 -19.36
C SER A 67 19.87 -3.53 -19.45
N ALA A 68 19.29 -4.37 -18.57
CA ALA A 68 19.46 -5.81 -18.58
C ALA A 68 18.94 -6.44 -19.89
N ALA A 69 17.76 -6.01 -20.36
CA ALA A 69 17.16 -6.44 -21.62
C ALA A 69 18.06 -6.12 -22.82
N ASN A 70 18.70 -4.95 -22.85
CA ASN A 70 19.67 -4.61 -23.88
C ASN A 70 20.94 -5.49 -23.80
N ALA A 71 21.39 -5.81 -22.59
CA ALA A 71 22.59 -6.61 -22.38
C ALA A 71 22.44 -8.08 -22.82
N VAL A 72 21.25 -8.67 -22.60
CA VAL A 72 20.96 -10.08 -22.96
C VAL A 72 20.28 -10.23 -24.33
N GLY A 73 19.77 -9.14 -24.88
CA GLY A 73 19.08 -9.12 -26.16
C GLY A 73 20.00 -9.33 -27.36
N HIS A 74 19.37 -9.62 -28.48
CA HIS A 74 20.02 -9.88 -29.76
C HIS A 74 19.43 -9.04 -30.88
N ILE A 75 20.21 -8.85 -31.95
CA ILE A 75 19.71 -8.20 -33.16
C ILE A 75 18.73 -9.18 -33.87
N PRO A 76 17.51 -8.75 -34.24
CA PRO A 76 16.50 -9.61 -34.85
C PRO A 76 17.06 -10.45 -36.02
N GLY A 77 16.82 -11.76 -35.99
CA GLY A 77 17.32 -12.70 -37.01
C GLY A 77 18.80 -13.10 -36.88
N THR A 78 19.49 -12.66 -35.83
CA THR A 78 20.88 -13.03 -35.56
C THR A 78 21.11 -13.33 -34.08
N ASN A 79 22.21 -14.00 -33.73
CA ASN A 79 22.65 -14.19 -32.34
C ASN A 79 23.70 -13.15 -31.90
N LYS A 80 23.80 -12.02 -32.60
CA LYS A 80 24.78 -10.97 -32.26
C LYS A 80 24.23 -10.08 -31.14
N PRO A 81 25.08 -9.63 -30.20
CA PRO A 81 24.66 -8.75 -29.12
C PRO A 81 24.16 -7.41 -29.66
N CYS A 82 23.25 -6.77 -28.92
CA CYS A 82 22.70 -5.48 -29.29
C CYS A 82 23.75 -4.35 -29.25
N ALA A 83 23.57 -3.36 -30.13
CA ALA A 83 24.41 -2.17 -30.15
C ALA A 83 24.14 -1.30 -28.90
N ARG A 84 25.21 -0.86 -28.22
CA ARG A 84 25.13 0.04 -27.06
C ARG A 84 24.95 1.53 -27.41
N ARG A 85 25.14 1.91 -28.68
CA ARG A 85 25.01 3.30 -29.19
C ARG A 85 24.45 3.29 -30.62
N GLY A 86 23.68 4.33 -30.98
CA GLY A 86 23.10 4.50 -32.32
C GLY A 86 21.65 4.01 -32.41
N ALA A 87 21.20 3.60 -33.59
CA ALA A 87 19.87 3.03 -33.79
C ALA A 87 19.79 1.63 -33.16
N ILE A 88 19.22 1.53 -31.96
CA ILE A 88 19.12 0.29 -31.18
C ILE A 88 17.92 -0.51 -31.68
N LYS A 89 18.16 -1.51 -32.53
CA LYS A 89 17.18 -2.57 -32.84
C LYS A 89 17.55 -3.81 -32.04
N CYS A 90 16.88 -4.01 -30.91
CA CYS A 90 17.19 -5.07 -29.96
C CYS A 90 15.93 -5.86 -29.62
N ALA A 91 15.98 -7.17 -29.89
CA ALA A 91 14.94 -8.11 -29.52
C ALA A 91 15.37 -8.90 -28.28
N VAL A 92 14.40 -9.25 -27.45
CA VAL A 92 14.58 -10.05 -26.26
C VAL A 92 13.57 -11.19 -26.30
N LYS A 93 13.98 -12.37 -25.87
CA LYS A 93 13.09 -13.52 -25.77
C LYS A 93 12.11 -13.33 -24.62
N LEU A 94 10.83 -13.25 -24.95
CA LEU A 94 9.73 -13.36 -23.99
C LEU A 94 9.01 -14.69 -24.26
N GLY A 95 9.32 -15.68 -23.43
CA GLY A 95 8.89 -17.06 -23.68
C GLY A 95 9.50 -17.60 -24.97
N GLY A 96 8.64 -18.00 -25.91
CA GLY A 96 9.06 -18.55 -27.21
C GLY A 96 9.16 -17.54 -28.35
N ARG A 97 8.93 -16.25 -28.12
CA ARG A 97 8.91 -15.21 -29.16
C ARG A 97 9.89 -14.09 -28.86
N ASP A 98 10.47 -13.56 -29.94
CA ASP A 98 11.30 -12.37 -29.90
C ASP A 98 10.42 -11.13 -29.90
N VAL A 99 10.59 -10.26 -28.91
CA VAL A 99 9.87 -8.99 -28.79
C VAL A 99 10.87 -7.85 -28.68
N ASP A 100 10.52 -6.67 -29.19
CA ASP A 100 11.35 -5.48 -28.98
C ASP A 100 11.52 -5.19 -27.48
N TYR A 101 12.73 -4.81 -27.08
CA TYR A 101 13.03 -4.54 -25.67
C TYR A 101 12.12 -3.45 -25.04
N LEU A 102 11.65 -2.49 -25.85
CA LEU A 102 10.71 -1.46 -25.39
C LEU A 102 9.32 -2.05 -25.15
N SER A 103 8.84 -2.89 -26.07
CA SER A 103 7.58 -3.63 -25.94
C SER A 103 7.60 -4.59 -24.76
N TYR A 104 8.75 -5.20 -24.47
CA TYR A 104 8.94 -6.05 -23.29
C TYR A 104 8.58 -5.31 -21.99
N LEU A 105 9.08 -4.08 -21.79
CA LEU A 105 8.74 -3.29 -20.61
C LEU A 105 7.25 -2.93 -20.57
N LEU A 106 6.65 -2.59 -21.72
CA LEU A 106 5.23 -2.28 -21.81
C LEU A 106 4.36 -3.49 -21.42
N TYR A 107 4.75 -4.71 -21.84
CA TYR A 107 4.08 -5.94 -21.43
C TYR A 107 4.22 -6.21 -19.93
N LEU A 108 5.40 -6.00 -19.34
CA LEU A 108 5.55 -6.15 -17.88
C LEU A 108 4.67 -5.16 -17.10
N ARG A 109 4.59 -3.92 -17.57
CA ARG A 109 3.71 -2.91 -16.97
C ARG A 109 2.23 -3.31 -17.09
N SER A 110 1.78 -3.80 -18.24
CA SER A 110 0.39 -4.21 -18.41
C SER A 110 0.03 -5.43 -17.56
N ILE A 111 0.90 -6.45 -17.52
CA ILE A 111 0.74 -7.63 -16.66
C ILE A 111 0.69 -7.21 -15.19
N SER A 112 1.58 -6.32 -14.77
CA SER A 112 1.59 -5.80 -13.40
C SER A 112 0.30 -5.07 -13.04
N ARG A 113 -0.24 -4.19 -13.91
CA ARG A 113 -1.51 -3.50 -13.64
C ARG A 113 -2.72 -4.44 -13.64
N ALA A 114 -2.71 -5.46 -14.50
CA ALA A 114 -3.76 -6.47 -14.52
C ALA A 114 -3.77 -7.32 -13.23
N THR A 115 -2.59 -7.80 -12.81
CA THR A 115 -2.43 -8.58 -11.57
C THR A 115 -2.72 -7.74 -10.33
N GLU A 116 -2.26 -6.49 -10.29
CA GLU A 116 -2.62 -5.49 -9.27
C GLU A 116 -4.14 -5.37 -9.12
N GLY A 117 -4.88 -5.19 -10.22
CA GLY A 117 -6.33 -5.05 -10.17
C GLY A 117 -7.03 -6.28 -9.60
N ILE A 118 -6.66 -7.47 -10.06
CA ILE A 118 -7.24 -8.75 -9.59
C ILE A 118 -6.98 -8.93 -8.09
N VAL A 119 -5.72 -8.79 -7.66
CA VAL A 119 -5.36 -9.00 -6.25
C VAL A 119 -5.99 -7.91 -5.37
N SER A 120 -6.10 -6.67 -5.84
CA SER A 120 -6.75 -5.58 -5.11
C SER A 120 -8.24 -5.81 -4.89
N ILE A 121 -8.96 -6.35 -5.87
CA ILE A 121 -10.37 -6.73 -5.71
C ILE A 121 -10.51 -7.80 -4.62
N LEU A 122 -9.68 -8.85 -4.68
CA LEU A 122 -9.70 -9.93 -3.68
C LEU A 122 -9.32 -9.42 -2.28
N ALA A 123 -8.27 -8.58 -2.20
CA ALA A 123 -7.82 -8.00 -0.95
C ALA A 123 -8.87 -7.06 -0.34
N SER A 124 -9.60 -6.30 -1.17
CA SER A 124 -10.69 -5.43 -0.71
C SER A 124 -11.84 -6.25 -0.13
N GLY A 125 -12.26 -7.32 -0.83
CA GLY A 125 -13.26 -8.26 -0.31
C GLY A 125 -12.84 -8.87 1.03
N LEU A 126 -11.59 -9.36 1.12
CA LEU A 126 -11.06 -9.90 2.38
C LEU A 126 -11.01 -8.85 3.49
N ALA A 127 -10.65 -7.60 3.19
CA ALA A 127 -10.56 -6.51 4.17
C ALA A 127 -11.91 -6.03 4.71
N ASP A 128 -13.01 -6.33 4.01
CA ASP A 128 -14.37 -6.02 4.47
C ASP A 128 -14.95 -7.14 5.34
N PHE A 129 -14.56 -8.41 5.12
CA PHE A 129 -14.99 -9.54 5.96
C PHE A 129 -14.08 -9.79 7.18
N SER A 130 -12.88 -9.25 7.16
CA SER A 130 -11.84 -9.50 8.17
C SER A 130 -11.70 -8.33 9.13
N ASN A 131 -11.70 -8.60 10.44
CA ASN A 131 -11.32 -7.62 11.47
C ASN A 131 -9.81 -7.30 11.47
N TYR A 132 -9.01 -7.89 10.57
CA TYR A 132 -7.56 -7.74 10.51
C TYR A 132 -7.09 -6.65 9.52
N ARG A 133 -7.89 -5.63 9.21
CA ARG A 133 -7.52 -4.53 8.26
C ARG A 133 -6.18 -3.88 8.61
N LYS A 134 -5.90 -3.69 9.91
CA LYS A 134 -4.62 -3.18 10.44
C LYS A 134 -3.46 -4.12 10.07
N THR A 135 -3.63 -5.41 10.32
CA THR A 135 -2.63 -6.44 10.03
C THR A 135 -2.37 -6.54 8.53
N MET A 136 -3.41 -6.42 7.70
CA MET A 136 -3.28 -6.41 6.24
C MET A 136 -2.48 -5.19 5.74
N MET A 137 -2.73 -4.00 6.29
CA MET A 137 -1.96 -2.79 5.96
C MET A 137 -0.49 -2.92 6.37
N MET A 138 -0.23 -3.44 7.57
CA MET A 138 1.14 -3.65 8.07
C MET A 138 1.88 -4.71 7.25
N ALA A 139 1.19 -5.80 6.90
CA ALA A 139 1.75 -6.88 6.10
C ALA A 139 2.09 -6.41 4.68
N SER A 140 1.23 -5.61 4.04
CA SER A 140 1.48 -5.12 2.68
C SER A 140 2.66 -4.14 2.63
N ILE A 141 2.78 -3.22 3.59
CA ILE A 141 3.94 -2.30 3.68
C ILE A 141 5.23 -3.07 3.92
N TYR A 142 5.20 -4.07 4.83
CA TYR A 142 6.37 -4.88 5.11
C TYR A 142 6.78 -5.72 3.89
N LEU A 143 5.82 -6.38 3.25
CA LEU A 143 6.05 -7.17 2.05
C LEU A 143 6.60 -6.29 0.92
N PHE A 144 6.08 -5.07 0.76
CA PHE A 144 6.57 -4.09 -0.21
C PHE A 144 8.05 -3.72 0.02
N GLY A 145 8.42 -3.43 1.27
CA GLY A 145 9.81 -3.12 1.63
C GLY A 145 10.76 -4.31 1.49
N VAL A 146 10.33 -5.51 1.89
CA VAL A 146 11.15 -6.74 1.80
C VAL A 146 11.37 -7.17 0.36
N LEU A 147 10.34 -7.07 -0.49
CA LEU A 147 10.47 -7.40 -1.92
C LEU A 147 11.42 -6.46 -2.66
N ALA A 148 11.73 -5.27 -2.11
CA ALA A 148 12.72 -4.38 -2.69
C ALA A 148 14.17 -4.79 -2.38
N LEU A 149 14.42 -5.59 -1.33
CA LEU A 149 15.77 -6.02 -0.93
C LEU A 149 16.49 -6.93 -1.93
N PRO A 150 15.86 -7.95 -2.54
CA PRO A 150 16.56 -8.84 -3.44
C PRO A 150 17.10 -8.14 -4.69
N PHE A 151 16.60 -6.95 -5.07
CA PHE A 151 17.11 -6.22 -6.23
C PHE A 151 18.63 -6.00 -6.18
N ALA A 152 19.23 -5.72 -5.01
CA ALA A 152 20.68 -5.55 -4.88
C ALA A 152 21.50 -6.78 -5.29
N GLY A 153 20.93 -7.99 -5.17
CA GLY A 153 21.61 -9.24 -5.55
C GLY A 153 21.45 -9.62 -7.01
N LEU A 154 20.49 -9.03 -7.74
CA LEU A 154 20.17 -9.40 -9.11
C LEU A 154 20.98 -8.59 -10.14
N THR A 155 22.29 -8.82 -10.18
CA THR A 155 23.24 -8.03 -11.00
C THR A 155 23.81 -8.77 -12.21
N GLY A 156 23.47 -10.05 -12.38
CA GLY A 156 23.93 -10.89 -13.49
C GLY A 156 23.40 -10.45 -14.86
N ASN A 157 24.16 -10.80 -15.91
CA ASN A 157 23.86 -10.45 -17.31
C ASN A 157 23.34 -11.66 -18.12
N ASP A 158 22.47 -12.45 -17.50
CA ASP A 158 21.88 -13.65 -18.09
C ASP A 158 20.34 -13.55 -18.08
N TYR A 159 19.71 -14.39 -18.91
CA TYR A 159 18.26 -14.46 -19.01
C TYR A 159 17.59 -14.87 -17.68
N GLY A 160 18.30 -15.62 -16.82
CA GLY A 160 17.80 -15.95 -15.48
C GLY A 160 17.60 -14.70 -14.62
N HIS A 161 18.59 -13.82 -14.60
CA HIS A 161 18.50 -12.54 -13.89
C HIS A 161 17.48 -11.58 -14.50
N LEU A 162 17.38 -11.50 -15.84
CA LEU A 162 16.34 -10.69 -16.49
C LEU A 162 14.93 -11.16 -16.06
N ASN A 163 14.69 -12.48 -16.11
CA ASN A 163 13.41 -13.06 -15.73
C ASN A 163 13.12 -12.80 -14.24
N ALA A 164 14.11 -13.01 -13.37
CA ALA A 164 13.95 -12.77 -11.94
C ALA A 164 13.67 -11.28 -11.63
N LEU A 165 14.36 -10.34 -12.27
CA LEU A 165 14.07 -8.89 -12.17
C LEU A 165 12.64 -8.56 -12.63
N SER A 166 12.22 -9.17 -13.75
CA SER A 166 10.91 -8.94 -14.34
C SER A 166 9.77 -9.49 -13.46
N THR A 167 9.94 -10.71 -12.93
CA THR A 167 8.99 -11.32 -11.99
C THR A 167 8.92 -10.51 -10.71
N LEU A 168 10.07 -10.13 -10.14
CA LEU A 168 10.13 -9.34 -8.91
C LEU A 168 9.46 -7.97 -9.10
N TYR A 169 9.64 -7.33 -10.26
CA TYR A 169 8.95 -6.10 -10.63
C TYR A 169 7.41 -6.27 -10.65
N VAL A 170 6.90 -7.33 -11.28
CA VAL A 170 5.46 -7.60 -11.30
C VAL A 170 4.92 -7.82 -9.89
N VAL A 171 5.63 -8.60 -9.06
CA VAL A 171 5.20 -8.90 -7.68
C VAL A 171 5.21 -7.64 -6.81
N ILE A 172 6.31 -6.87 -6.82
CA ILE A 172 6.41 -5.65 -5.99
C ILE A 172 5.40 -4.58 -6.41
N SER A 173 5.15 -4.41 -7.70
CA SER A 173 4.13 -3.48 -8.19
C SER A 173 2.71 -3.94 -7.86
N THR A 174 2.44 -5.24 -7.88
CA THR A 174 1.16 -5.80 -7.41
C THR A 174 0.93 -5.51 -5.93
N VAL A 175 1.93 -5.77 -5.08
CA VAL A 175 1.85 -5.50 -3.63
C VAL A 175 1.69 -4.00 -3.35
N SER A 176 2.39 -3.15 -4.11
CA SER A 176 2.24 -1.69 -4.04
C SER A 176 0.78 -1.26 -4.27
N GLY A 177 0.13 -1.79 -5.30
CA GLY A 177 -1.27 -1.43 -5.58
C GLY A 177 -2.27 -1.98 -4.56
N VAL A 178 -2.04 -3.18 -4.02
CA VAL A 178 -2.84 -3.68 -2.89
C VAL A 178 -2.73 -2.74 -1.69
N TYR A 179 -1.52 -2.28 -1.39
CA TYR A 179 -1.27 -1.30 -0.34
C TYR A 179 -2.03 0.02 -0.61
N THR A 180 -1.99 0.58 -1.83
CA THR A 180 -2.67 1.85 -2.14
C THR A 180 -4.19 1.74 -2.06
N VAL A 181 -4.75 0.57 -2.40
CA VAL A 181 -6.19 0.32 -2.25
C VAL A 181 -6.59 0.22 -0.78
N ILE A 182 -5.80 -0.48 0.04
CA ILE A 182 -6.00 -0.51 1.50
C ILE A 182 -5.87 0.91 2.07
N GLU A 183 -4.87 1.68 1.65
CA GLU A 183 -4.69 3.09 2.03
C GLU A 183 -5.93 3.93 1.69
N ALA A 184 -6.45 3.83 0.47
CA ALA A 184 -7.65 4.55 0.06
C ALA A 184 -8.88 4.19 0.93
N SER A 185 -8.97 2.94 1.41
CA SER A 185 -10.06 2.48 2.28
C SER A 185 -10.06 3.12 3.69
N TYR A 186 -8.95 3.73 4.12
CA TYR A 186 -8.89 4.45 5.40
C TYR A 186 -9.46 5.87 5.31
N ILE A 187 -9.56 6.46 4.12
CA ILE A 187 -10.10 7.83 3.94
C ILE A 187 -11.55 7.93 4.46
N PRO A 188 -12.48 7.02 4.12
CA PRO A 188 -13.84 7.04 4.69
C PRO A 188 -13.88 6.89 6.21
N ILE A 189 -12.91 6.21 6.82
CA ILE A 189 -12.82 6.06 8.28
C ILE A 189 -12.52 7.41 8.94
N PHE A 190 -11.57 8.18 8.39
CA PHE A 190 -11.31 9.55 8.82
C PHE A 190 -12.48 10.51 8.56
N MET A 191 -13.28 10.25 7.51
CA MET A 191 -14.51 11.00 7.27
C MET A 191 -15.60 10.67 8.31
N ARG A 192 -15.67 9.41 8.79
CA ARG A 192 -16.67 9.00 9.78
C ARG A 192 -16.34 9.50 11.19
N SER A 193 -15.06 9.60 11.56
CA SER A 193 -14.64 10.08 12.89
C SER A 193 -15.09 11.52 13.19
N VAL A 194 -15.40 12.32 12.17
CA VAL A 194 -15.90 13.69 12.31
C VAL A 194 -17.43 13.79 12.26
N GLY A 195 -18.08 12.81 11.64
CA GLY A 195 -19.55 12.70 11.63
C GLY A 195 -20.13 12.27 12.98
N TRP A 196 -19.37 11.51 13.79
CA TRP A 196 -19.80 11.11 15.12
C TRP A 196 -19.76 12.27 16.12
N LEU A 197 -18.68 13.06 16.13
CA LEU A 197 -18.57 14.25 16.98
C LEU A 197 -19.65 15.31 16.68
N GLY A 198 -20.21 15.35 15.46
CA GLY A 198 -21.35 16.20 15.12
C GLY A 198 -22.73 15.60 15.44
N ARG A 199 -22.81 14.30 15.73
CA ARG A 199 -24.04 13.60 16.12
C ARG A 199 -24.23 13.50 17.64
N GLY A 200 -23.18 13.78 18.42
CA GLY A 200 -23.19 13.74 19.88
C GLY A 200 -23.63 15.06 20.56
N ASP A 201 -23.49 16.20 19.90
CA ASP A 201 -23.79 17.53 20.47
C ASP A 201 -25.12 18.14 19.98
N ALA A 202 -25.93 17.39 19.23
CA ALA A 202 -27.29 17.78 18.89
C ALA A 202 -28.26 16.63 19.20
N SER A 203 -28.82 16.67 20.40
CA SER A 203 -30.18 16.18 20.65
C SER A 203 -30.40 14.67 20.57
N ARG A 204 -29.74 13.93 21.47
CA ARG A 204 -30.37 12.74 22.07
C ARG A 204 -31.37 13.15 23.15
N LEU A 205 -32.26 14.11 22.85
CA LEU A 205 -33.47 14.54 23.59
C LEU A 205 -34.03 15.83 22.93
N GLN A 206 -34.59 15.74 21.72
CA GLN A 206 -35.71 16.57 21.22
C GLN A 206 -35.86 16.38 19.72
N ASP A 207 -36.86 15.58 19.34
CA ASP A 207 -37.72 15.99 18.22
C ASP A 207 -38.24 17.40 18.57
N PRO A 208 -38.06 18.38 17.67
CA PRO A 208 -39.15 18.64 16.74
C PRO A 208 -38.65 18.96 15.32
N GLU A 209 -39.23 18.30 14.32
CA GLU A 209 -39.81 18.87 13.09
C GLU A 209 -39.18 20.10 12.39
N GLY A 210 -37.87 20.33 12.51
CA GLY A 210 -37.27 21.62 12.08
C GLY A 210 -35.78 21.60 11.81
N THR A 211 -35.18 20.44 11.48
CA THR A 211 -33.79 20.46 10.98
C THR A 211 -33.77 21.10 9.60
N THR A 212 -33.46 22.40 9.56
CA THR A 212 -33.32 23.13 8.31
C THR A 212 -32.30 22.40 7.41
N PRO A 213 -32.59 22.20 6.11
CA PRO A 213 -31.72 21.49 5.17
C PRO A 213 -30.31 22.11 5.03
N LEU A 214 -30.09 23.31 5.58
CA LEU A 214 -28.82 24.02 5.64
C LEU A 214 -27.85 23.42 6.67
N ALA A 215 -28.33 22.95 7.83
CA ALA A 215 -27.48 22.36 8.86
C ALA A 215 -26.90 21.01 8.40
N ALA A 216 -27.72 20.16 7.80
CA ALA A 216 -27.29 18.90 7.19
C ALA A 216 -26.25 19.12 6.07
N LYS A 217 -26.50 20.08 5.15
CA LYS A 217 -25.53 20.46 4.11
C LYS A 217 -24.19 20.95 4.67
N SER A 218 -24.19 21.62 5.82
CA SER A 218 -22.97 22.13 6.45
C SER A 218 -22.08 21.03 7.05
N VAL A 219 -22.69 19.97 7.60
CA VAL A 219 -22.00 18.80 8.15
C VAL A 219 -21.41 17.94 7.03
N ASP A 220 -22.16 17.75 5.95
CA ASP A 220 -21.68 17.05 4.76
C ASP A 220 -20.49 17.77 4.13
N LYS A 221 -20.58 19.09 3.97
CA LYS A 221 -19.49 19.90 3.42
C LYS A 221 -18.20 19.80 4.26
N LYS A 222 -18.31 19.85 5.60
CA LYS A 222 -17.15 19.72 6.50
C LYS A 222 -16.51 18.33 6.42
N THR A 223 -17.33 17.28 6.30
CA THR A 223 -16.88 15.89 6.21
C THR A 223 -16.13 15.64 4.90
N TRP A 224 -16.70 16.08 3.78
CA TRP A 224 -16.06 16.02 2.47
C TRP A 224 -14.73 16.79 2.43
N ILE A 225 -14.69 18.03 2.94
CA ILE A 225 -13.46 18.84 2.96
C ILE A 225 -12.34 18.14 3.75
N LYS A 226 -12.66 17.47 4.88
CA LYS A 226 -11.65 16.75 5.65
C LYS A 226 -11.15 15.49 4.93
N GLY A 227 -12.05 14.68 4.36
CA GLY A 227 -11.65 13.51 3.56
C GLY A 227 -10.74 13.90 2.40
N SER A 228 -11.10 14.94 1.66
CA SER A 228 -10.27 15.49 0.58
C SER A 228 -8.91 15.99 1.10
N LYS A 229 -8.85 16.66 2.26
CA LYS A 229 -7.58 17.10 2.86
C LYS A 229 -6.68 15.92 3.25
N VAL A 230 -7.21 14.88 3.89
CA VAL A 230 -6.43 13.68 4.28
C VAL A 230 -5.88 12.98 3.04
N SER A 231 -6.70 12.82 2.01
CA SER A 231 -6.30 12.22 0.74
C SER A 231 -5.19 13.03 0.04
N VAL A 232 -5.38 14.35 -0.11
CA VAL A 232 -4.39 15.22 -0.76
C VAL A 232 -3.08 15.27 0.03
N LEU A 233 -3.15 15.41 1.36
CA LEU A 233 -1.95 15.44 2.19
C LEU A 233 -1.22 14.09 2.18
N GLY A 234 -1.93 12.96 2.17
CA GLY A 234 -1.34 11.63 2.01
C GLY A 234 -0.59 11.51 0.69
N LEU A 235 -1.20 11.92 -0.42
CA LEU A 235 -0.58 11.92 -1.76
C LEU A 235 0.66 12.83 -1.81
N VAL A 236 0.58 14.05 -1.27
CA VAL A 236 1.73 14.97 -1.21
C VAL A 236 2.85 14.37 -0.38
N SER A 237 2.52 13.78 0.77
CA SER A 237 3.49 13.17 1.68
C SER A 237 4.20 11.97 1.04
N GLY A 238 3.46 11.09 0.36
CA GLY A 238 4.05 9.98 -0.40
C GLY A 238 4.96 10.44 -1.53
N ASN A 239 4.56 11.48 -2.27
CA ASN A 239 5.40 12.06 -3.32
C ASN A 239 6.67 12.75 -2.77
N LEU A 240 6.59 13.40 -1.61
CA LEU A 240 7.77 13.94 -0.93
C LEU A 240 8.73 12.82 -0.53
N GLY A 241 8.21 11.71 -0.01
CA GLY A 241 9.00 10.51 0.27
C GLY A 241 9.66 9.95 -1.00
N ALA A 242 8.91 9.89 -2.11
CA ALA A 242 9.45 9.45 -3.40
C ALA A 242 10.57 10.36 -3.92
N MET A 243 10.41 11.69 -3.82
CA MET A 243 11.44 12.65 -4.19
C MET A 243 12.71 12.49 -3.33
N LEU A 244 12.55 12.30 -2.02
CA LEU A 244 13.69 12.02 -1.14
C LEU A 244 14.40 10.71 -1.55
N GLY A 245 13.65 9.65 -1.83
CA GLY A 245 14.21 8.38 -2.29
C GLY A 245 14.97 8.52 -3.61
N LEU A 246 14.41 9.21 -4.59
CA LEU A 246 15.08 9.48 -5.87
C LEU A 246 16.34 10.32 -5.68
N LEU A 247 16.32 11.33 -4.81
CA LEU A 247 17.49 12.15 -4.49
C LEU A 247 18.62 11.32 -3.86
N ILE A 248 18.29 10.42 -2.94
CA ILE A 248 19.24 9.45 -2.38
C ILE A 248 19.82 8.56 -3.49
N GLY A 249 18.98 8.06 -4.40
CA GLY A 249 19.42 7.24 -5.52
C GLY A 249 20.37 7.97 -6.47
N VAL A 250 20.12 9.25 -6.76
CA VAL A 250 21.02 10.12 -7.52
C VAL A 250 22.35 10.29 -6.79
N ILE A 251 22.34 10.60 -5.50
CA ILE A 251 23.58 10.75 -4.72
C ILE A 251 24.41 9.45 -4.75
N VAL A 252 23.78 8.30 -4.52
CA VAL A 252 24.47 6.99 -4.56
C VAL A 252 25.07 6.70 -5.93
N THR A 253 24.31 6.94 -7.01
CA THR A 253 24.78 6.70 -8.38
C THR A 253 25.91 7.65 -8.80
N TYR A 254 25.92 8.90 -8.33
CA TYR A 254 26.99 9.85 -8.63
C TYR A 254 28.25 9.64 -7.76
N THR A 255 28.09 9.22 -6.50
CA THR A 255 29.22 9.06 -5.55
C THR A 255 30.01 7.78 -5.77
N ARG A 256 29.37 6.68 -6.21
CA ARG A 256 30.05 5.38 -6.41
C ARG A 256 30.64 5.18 -7.81
N GLY A 257 30.47 6.15 -8.71
CA GLY A 257 30.98 6.11 -10.07
C GLY A 257 29.86 5.96 -11.10
N SER A 258 30.02 6.68 -12.23
CA SER A 258 29.01 6.78 -13.28
C SER A 258 28.52 5.41 -13.77
N TYR A 259 27.23 5.33 -14.12
CA TYR A 259 26.56 4.21 -14.83
C TYR A 259 27.40 3.58 -15.96
N VAL A 260 28.29 4.37 -16.57
CA VAL A 260 29.20 3.96 -17.65
C VAL A 260 30.27 2.94 -17.21
N LYS A 261 30.70 2.92 -15.95
CA LYS A 261 31.75 2.02 -15.45
C LYS A 261 31.23 0.81 -14.67
N GLU A 262 30.14 0.95 -13.92
CA GLU A 262 29.61 -0.12 -13.03
C GLU A 262 28.25 -0.70 -13.47
N GLY A 263 27.64 -0.20 -14.55
CA GLY A 263 26.36 -0.71 -15.04
C GLY A 263 25.16 -0.30 -14.17
N TYR A 264 24.07 -1.07 -14.22
CA TYR A 264 22.82 -0.77 -13.51
C TYR A 264 22.80 -1.18 -12.02
N PHE A 265 23.93 -1.68 -11.49
CA PHE A 265 24.07 -2.09 -10.10
C PHE A 265 23.71 -0.97 -9.10
N ASN A 266 24.19 0.24 -9.34
CA ASN A 266 23.93 1.38 -8.45
C ASN A 266 22.45 1.75 -8.38
N PHE A 267 21.67 1.47 -9.43
CA PHE A 267 20.21 1.63 -9.41
C PHE A 267 19.53 0.57 -8.54
N LEU A 268 19.96 -0.69 -8.66
CA LEU A 268 19.45 -1.80 -7.85
C LEU A 268 19.75 -1.66 -6.36
N LEU A 269 20.95 -1.16 -6.05
CA LEU A 269 21.36 -0.85 -4.69
C LEU A 269 20.53 0.31 -4.13
N ALA A 270 20.28 1.36 -4.92
CA ALA A 270 19.38 2.44 -4.51
C ALA A 270 17.98 1.90 -4.17
N ILE A 271 17.37 1.07 -5.02
CA ILE A 271 16.06 0.43 -4.77
C ILE A 271 16.04 -0.31 -3.43
N SER A 272 17.10 -1.07 -3.14
CA SER A 272 17.21 -1.83 -1.89
C SER A 272 17.34 -0.93 -0.66
N ILE A 273 18.05 0.21 -0.78
CA ILE A 273 18.09 1.24 0.28
C ILE A 273 16.68 1.79 0.53
N GLY A 274 15.90 2.08 -0.53
CA GLY A 274 14.49 2.47 -0.39
C GLY A 274 13.69 1.44 0.40
N GLY A 275 13.82 0.15 0.01
CA GLY A 275 13.18 -0.97 0.70
C GLY A 275 13.55 -1.08 2.17
N CYS A 276 14.82 -0.87 2.50
CA CYS A 276 15.29 -0.79 3.88
C CYS A 276 14.66 0.38 4.64
N LEU A 277 14.57 1.58 4.04
CA LEU A 277 13.93 2.74 4.68
C LEU A 277 12.45 2.49 4.98
N THR A 278 11.71 1.90 4.03
CA THR A 278 10.31 1.52 4.24
C THR A 278 10.16 0.42 5.29
N SER A 279 11.04 -0.58 5.30
CA SER A 279 10.99 -1.72 6.24
C SER A 279 11.41 -1.34 7.66
N THR A 280 12.42 -0.47 7.83
CA THR A 280 12.90 0.00 9.14
C THR A 280 11.94 0.95 9.82
N CYS A 281 11.10 1.65 9.05
CA CYS A 281 9.99 2.42 9.59
C CYS A 281 8.98 1.55 10.39
N LYS A 282 9.05 0.20 10.26
CA LYS A 282 8.35 -0.77 11.12
C LYS A 282 8.60 -0.59 12.62
N GLY A 283 9.74 -0.04 13.05
CA GLY A 283 9.96 0.25 14.47
C GLY A 283 9.04 1.36 15.01
N TRP A 284 8.58 2.24 14.12
CA TRP A 284 7.73 3.39 14.44
C TRP A 284 6.25 3.14 14.12
N LEU A 285 5.96 2.31 13.12
CA LEU A 285 4.60 2.01 12.65
C LEU A 285 3.64 1.47 13.75
N PRO A 286 4.03 0.57 14.66
CA PRO A 286 3.17 0.12 15.74
C PRO A 286 2.75 1.29 16.64
N ARG A 287 3.69 2.17 17.03
CA ARG A 287 3.41 3.36 17.86
C ARG A 287 2.52 4.38 17.13
N ILE A 288 2.74 4.54 15.83
CA ILE A 288 1.99 5.41 14.92
C ILE A 288 0.54 4.91 14.74
N LEU A 289 0.35 3.60 14.60
CA LEU A 289 -0.97 2.98 14.49
C LEU A 289 -1.71 2.87 15.83
N TYR A 290 -1.00 2.77 16.96
CA TYR A 290 -1.59 2.96 18.29
C TYR A 290 -2.14 4.37 18.50
N THR A 291 -1.71 5.36 17.72
CA THR A 291 -2.26 6.73 17.77
C THR A 291 -3.36 6.99 16.74
N LEU A 292 -3.60 6.02 15.85
CA LEU A 292 -4.69 6.02 14.85
C LEU A 292 -5.96 5.33 15.36
N HIS A 293 -5.89 4.70 16.54
CA HIS A 293 -7.03 4.28 17.35
C HIS A 293 -7.09 5.17 18.59
#